data_AF-A0A3D5DLM8-F1
#
_entry.id   AF-A0A3D5DLM8-F1
#
_cell.length_a   1.000
_cell.length_b   1.000
_cell.length_c   1.000
_cell.angle_alpha   90.00
_cell.angle_beta   90.00
_cell.angle_gamma   90.00
#
_symmetry.space_group_name_H-M   'P 1'
#
loop_
_entity.id
_entity.type
_entity.pdbx_description
1 polymer ?
#
loop_
_entity_poly.entity_id
_entity_poly.type
_entity_poly.pdbx_seq_one_letter_code
_entity_poly.pdbx_strand_id
1 'polypeptide(L)'
;MGSYEDTISVLEAELAVVGRVFAGLSDDEWRLPTKLVPVDPDLPHWTVFELAGHFDIAIGLTRMLIAGAGASQPARDRTAGVFLSSVLRAGVQ
;
A
#
# COMPACT_ATOMS: atom_id res chain seq x y z
N MET A 1 -10.21 -21.86 5.45
CA MET A 1 -10.25 -20.65 4.60
C MET A 1 -11.16 -19.70 5.32
N GLY A 2 -10.63 -18.60 5.90
CA GLY A 2 -11.46 -17.62 6.60
C GLY A 2 -12.44 -16.98 5.61
N SER A 3 -13.60 -16.55 6.11
CA SER A 3 -14.56 -15.81 5.30
C SER A 3 -13.93 -14.49 4.81
N TYR A 4 -14.51 -13.87 3.78
CA TYR A 4 -13.98 -12.58 3.33
C TYR A 4 -14.18 -11.51 4.41
N GLU A 5 -15.23 -11.64 5.23
CA GLU A 5 -15.49 -10.81 6.40
C GLU A 5 -14.39 -10.93 7.46
N ASP A 6 -13.88 -12.14 7.70
CA ASP A 6 -12.74 -12.36 8.61
C ASP A 6 -11.49 -11.64 8.09
N THR A 7 -11.27 -11.71 6.77
CA THR A 7 -10.12 -11.07 6.12
C THR A 7 -10.22 -9.53 6.20
N ILE A 8 -11.42 -8.98 5.98
CA ILE A 8 -11.68 -7.54 6.15
C ILE A 8 -11.45 -7.12 7.60
N SER A 9 -11.94 -7.89 8.56
CA SER A 9 -11.81 -7.57 9.99
C SER A 9 -10.34 -7.58 10.44
N VAL A 10 -9.54 -8.54 9.96
CA VAL A 10 -8.09 -8.57 10.22
C VAL A 10 -7.42 -7.35 9.60
N LEU A 11 -7.72 -7.05 8.33
CA LEU A 11 -7.14 -5.90 7.64
C LEU A 11 -7.49 -4.56 8.34
N GLU A 12 -8.72 -4.39 8.81
CA GLU A 12 -9.14 -3.21 9.56
C GLU A 12 -8.32 -3.06 10.86
N ALA A 13 -8.15 -4.15 11.61
CA ALA A 13 -7.36 -4.15 12.83
C ALA A 13 -5.89 -3.79 12.58
N GLU A 14 -5.28 -4.35 11.55
CA GLU A 14 -3.89 -4.07 11.15
C GLU A 14 -3.71 -2.62 10.70
N LEU A 15 -4.61 -2.10 9.85
CA LEU A 15 -4.57 -0.71 9.41
C LEU A 15 -4.77 0.27 10.57
N ALA A 16 -5.63 -0.07 11.54
CA ALA A 16 -5.80 0.75 12.74
C ALA A 16 -4.54 0.79 13.62
N VAL A 17 -3.78 -0.31 13.71
CA VAL A 17 -2.48 -0.33 14.39
C VAL A 17 -1.49 0.56 13.67
N VAL A 18 -1.35 0.43 12.35
CA VAL A 18 -0.45 1.25 11.52
C VAL A 18 -0.79 2.73 11.66
N GLY A 19 -2.08 3.08 11.59
CA GLY A 19 -2.54 4.47 11.76
C GLY A 19 -2.17 5.04 13.13
N ARG A 20 -2.28 4.27 14.21
CA ARG A 20 -1.84 4.70 15.56
C ARG A 20 -0.34 4.92 15.64
N VAL A 21 0.46 4.07 14.99
CA VAL A 21 1.92 4.23 14.95
C VAL A 21 2.27 5.54 14.26
N PHE A 22 1.74 5.78 13.05
CA PHE A 22 2.01 7.00 12.29
C PHE A 22 1.59 8.27 13.04
N ALA A 23 0.45 8.25 13.75
CA ALA A 23 0.01 9.39 14.55
C ALA A 23 0.93 9.72 15.73
N GLY A 24 1.74 8.76 16.20
CA GLY A 24 2.68 8.94 17.31
C GLY A 24 4.09 9.29 16.89
N LEU A 25 4.41 9.34 15.59
CA LEU A 25 5.75 9.63 15.10
C LEU A 25 6.08 11.12 15.18
N SER A 26 7.29 11.42 15.66
CA SER A 26 7.91 12.73 15.59
C SER A 26 8.47 13.03 14.19
N ASP A 27 8.76 14.31 13.91
CA ASP A 27 9.35 14.75 12.64
C ASP A 27 10.70 14.06 12.31
N ASP A 28 11.48 13.74 13.34
CA ASP A 28 12.74 13.00 13.18
C ASP A 28 12.49 11.54 12.77
N GLU A 29 11.49 10.91 13.37
CA GLU A 29 11.13 9.52 13.05
C GLU A 29 10.54 9.38 11.65
N TRP A 30 9.82 10.39 11.17
CA TRP A 30 9.33 10.45 9.79
C TRP A 30 10.45 10.44 8.74
N ARG A 31 11.64 10.95 9.11
CA ARG A 31 12.82 11.00 8.23
C ARG A 31 13.69 9.75 8.30
N LEU A 32 13.40 8.80 9.19
CA LEU A 32 14.19 7.59 9.31
C LEU A 32 14.05 6.71 8.06
N PRO A 33 15.16 6.11 7.57
CA PRO A 33 15.09 5.15 6.50
C PRO A 33 14.40 3.87 6.98
N THR A 34 13.58 3.29 6.10
CA THR A 34 12.92 2.02 6.33
C THR A 34 13.89 0.86 6.13
N LYS A 35 13.51 -0.31 6.65
CA LYS A 35 14.26 -1.56 6.41
C LYS A 35 13.94 -2.19 5.04
N LEU A 36 13.06 -1.56 4.25
CA LEU A 36 12.72 -2.04 2.92
C LEU A 36 13.90 -1.78 1.99
N VAL A 37 14.34 -2.82 1.31
CA VAL A 37 15.43 -2.73 0.34
C VAL A 37 14.83 -2.29 -1.00
N PRO A 38 15.27 -1.16 -1.57
CA PRO A 38 14.87 -0.77 -2.91
C PRO A 38 15.30 -1.80 -3.94
N VAL A 39 14.56 -1.90 -5.06
CA VAL A 39 14.96 -2.80 -6.15
C VAL A 39 16.13 -2.33 -6.95
N ASP A 40 16.25 -1.04 -7.12
CA ASP A 40 17.52 -0.55 -7.59
C ASP A 40 18.42 -0.39 -6.35
N PRO A 41 19.45 -1.22 -6.16
CA PRO A 41 20.32 -1.16 -4.99
C PRO A 41 21.13 0.14 -4.91
N ASP A 42 21.21 0.91 -6.01
CA ASP A 42 21.84 2.22 -6.03
C ASP A 42 20.91 3.33 -5.51
N LEU A 43 19.62 3.04 -5.31
CA LEU A 43 18.67 3.99 -4.72
C LEU A 43 18.71 3.98 -3.19
N PRO A 44 18.48 5.14 -2.55
CA PRO A 44 18.35 5.20 -1.10
C PRO A 44 17.11 4.45 -0.63
N HIS A 45 17.19 3.87 0.57
CA HIS A 45 16.04 3.33 1.27
C HIS A 45 14.97 4.41 1.45
N TRP A 46 13.71 4.05 1.21
CA TRP A 46 12.60 4.96 1.47
C TRP A 46 12.55 5.35 2.93
N THR A 47 12.22 6.60 3.20
CA THR A 47 11.88 7.10 4.53
C THR A 47 10.50 6.60 4.97
N VAL A 48 10.23 6.68 6.27
CA VAL A 48 8.89 6.37 6.80
C VAL A 48 7.82 7.27 6.17
N PHE A 49 8.16 8.53 5.89
CA PHE A 49 7.29 9.48 5.20
C PHE A 49 6.93 9.02 3.78
N GLU A 50 7.94 8.65 2.99
CA GLU A 50 7.72 8.15 1.63
C GLU A 50 6.89 6.87 1.65
N LEU A 51 7.15 5.96 2.59
CA LEU A 51 6.35 4.75 2.77
C LEU A 51 4.88 5.06 3.08
N ALA A 52 4.60 6.02 3.97
CA ALA A 52 3.22 6.44 4.27
C ALA A 52 2.51 7.04 3.04
N GLY A 53 3.23 7.81 2.22
CA GLY A 53 2.70 8.31 0.94
C GLY A 53 2.27 7.19 -0.01
N HIS A 54 3.02 6.08 -0.07
CA HIS A 54 2.64 4.92 -0.89
C HIS A 54 1.35 4.25 -0.40
N PHE A 55 1.17 4.13 0.92
CA PHE A 55 -0.07 3.60 1.49
C PHE A 55 -1.28 4.47 1.13
N ASP A 56 -1.15 5.80 1.23
CA ASP A 56 -2.24 6.72 0.91
C ASP A 56 -2.65 6.64 -0.57
N ILE A 57 -1.67 6.58 -1.49
CA ILE A 57 -1.93 6.40 -2.93
C ILE A 57 -2.64 5.07 -3.20
N ALA A 58 -2.18 3.96 -2.62
CA ALA A 58 -2.78 2.65 -2.81
C ALA A 58 -4.23 2.58 -2.29
N ILE A 59 -4.48 3.19 -1.12
CA ILE A 59 -5.84 3.28 -0.53
C ILE A 59 -6.73 4.19 -1.38
N GLY A 60 -6.23 5.33 -1.84
CA GLY A 60 -6.94 6.25 -2.73
C GLY A 60 -7.37 5.59 -4.03
N LEU A 61 -6.46 4.86 -4.69
CA LEU A 61 -6.75 4.09 -5.90
C LEU A 61 -7.79 3.00 -5.66
N THR A 62 -7.69 2.29 -4.53
CA THR A 62 -8.67 1.26 -4.14
C THR A 62 -10.06 1.87 -3.96
N ARG A 63 -10.16 3.01 -3.27
CA ARG A 63 -11.42 3.74 -3.11
C ARG A 63 -12.00 4.19 -4.45
N MET A 64 -11.16 4.65 -5.39
CA MET A 64 -11.59 5.01 -6.74
C MET A 64 -12.13 3.81 -7.51
N LEU A 65 -11.51 2.63 -7.40
CA LEU A 65 -11.99 1.40 -8.03
C LEU A 65 -13.34 0.96 -7.47
N ILE A 66 -13.53 1.03 -6.15
CA ILE A 66 -14.81 0.71 -5.49
C ILE A 66 -15.90 1.71 -5.91
N ALA A 67 -15.59 3.01 -5.90
CA ALA A 67 -16.53 4.05 -6.31
C ALA A 67 -16.89 3.98 -7.81
N GLY A 68 -15.95 3.52 -8.65
CA GLY A 68 -16.14 3.32 -10.09
C GLY A 68 -16.84 2.00 -10.47
N ALA A 69 -17.20 1.15 -9.50
CA ALA A 69 -17.89 -0.12 -9.76
C ALA A 69 -19.37 0.04 -10.17
N GLY A 70 -19.87 1.27 -10.25
CA GLY A 70 -21.18 1.59 -10.80
C GLY A 70 -21.23 1.42 -12.32
N ALA A 71 -21.95 0.37 -12.77
CA ALA A 71 -22.46 0.14 -14.11
C ALA A 71 -21.47 0.33 -15.29
N SER A 72 -21.03 -0.79 -15.87
CA SER A 72 -20.34 -0.94 -17.17
C SER A 72 -18.83 -0.74 -17.24
N GLN A 73 -18.05 -1.69 -16.68
CA GLN A 73 -16.72 -1.98 -17.26
C GLN A 73 -16.18 -3.37 -16.86
N PRO A 74 -16.44 -4.43 -17.64
CA PRO A 74 -15.86 -5.77 -17.44
C PRO A 74 -14.37 -5.90 -17.84
N ALA A 75 -13.62 -4.81 -17.99
CA ALA A 75 -12.34 -4.82 -18.72
C ALA A 75 -11.15 -4.13 -18.01
N ARG A 76 -11.15 -4.04 -16.68
CA ARG A 76 -9.96 -3.56 -15.93
C ARG A 76 -9.18 -4.64 -15.18
N ASP A 77 -9.50 -5.90 -15.43
CA ASP A 77 -8.94 -7.06 -14.73
C ASP A 77 -7.50 -7.44 -15.16
N ARG A 78 -6.92 -6.79 -16.19
CA ARG A 78 -5.54 -7.09 -16.62
C ARG A 78 -4.52 -6.01 -16.27
N THR A 79 -4.94 -4.77 -16.01
CA THR A 79 -3.99 -3.68 -15.76
C THR A 79 -3.61 -3.59 -14.27
N ALA A 80 -4.54 -3.91 -13.36
CA ALA A 80 -4.27 -3.94 -11.93
C ALA A 80 -3.29 -5.07 -11.54
N GLY A 81 -3.43 -6.25 -12.15
CA GLY A 81 -2.49 -7.36 -11.96
C GLY A 81 -1.08 -7.06 -12.48
N VAL A 82 -0.95 -6.31 -13.58
CA VAL A 82 0.35 -5.90 -14.13
C VAL A 82 1.03 -4.80 -13.29
N PHE A 83 0.26 -3.88 -12.67
CA PHE A 83 0.86 -2.85 -11.82
C PHE A 83 1.21 -3.37 -10.43
N LEU A 84 0.36 -4.21 -9.81
CA LEU A 84 0.69 -4.86 -8.54
C LEU A 84 1.87 -5.82 -8.71
N SER A 85 1.93 -6.56 -9.83
CA SER A 85 3.13 -7.35 -10.16
C SER A 85 4.33 -6.50 -10.53
N SER A 86 4.20 -5.31 -11.13
CA SER A 86 5.33 -4.42 -11.39
C SER A 86 5.84 -3.73 -10.13
N VAL A 87 4.99 -3.41 -9.16
CA VAL A 87 5.40 -2.88 -7.85
C VAL A 87 6.02 -3.98 -6.98
N LEU A 88 5.49 -5.22 -7.04
CA LEU A 88 6.11 -6.37 -6.38
C LEU A 88 7.40 -6.82 -7.07
N ARG A 89 7.54 -6.64 -8.39
CA ARG A 89 8.75 -6.98 -9.16
C ARG A 89 9.79 -5.85 -9.15
N ALA A 90 9.37 -4.60 -8.99
CA ALA A 90 10.17 -3.48 -8.54
C ALA A 90 10.33 -3.46 -7.00
N GLY A 91 9.96 -4.56 -6.33
CA GLY A 91 10.44 -5.01 -5.01
C GLY A 91 11.40 -6.24 -5.07
N VAL A 92 11.63 -6.85 -6.25
CA VAL A 92 12.45 -8.06 -6.47
C VAL A 92 13.32 -8.00 -7.76
N GLN A 93 14.02 -6.91 -8.04
CA GLN A 93 15.27 -6.96 -8.82
C GLN A 93 16.41 -6.34 -8.02
#